data_AF-A0A212L774-F1
#
_entry.id   AF-A0A212L774-F1
#
_cell.length_a   1.000
_cell.length_b   1.000
_cell.length_c   1.000
_cell.angle_alpha   90.00
_cell.angle_beta   90.00
_cell.angle_gamma   90.00
#
_symmetry.space_group_name_H-M   'P 1'
#
loop_
_entity.id
_entity.type
_entity.pdbx_description
1 polymer ?
#
loop_
_entity_poly.entity_id
_entity_poly.type
_entity_poly.pdbx_seq_one_letter_code
_entity_poly.pdbx_strand_id
1 'polypeptide(L)'
;MSDKKAEPAVYRQLSADMRQGLKDIYQQISTASQSKPLTDADTDALFHEATAQLAEVLKATESATMSIMEVVERHLDLQAQNAELLAAVREGTASQGQIARLEKNNALLGDDLTGLLTALSFQDITGQRIKRVVTALNKIENTVVELYISSGLIMDGAEKDPNKDTESLQTEARKAVEDFRQHRKKADGLKGPDGNGVSQSAIDDMLSQLGM
;
A
#
# COMPACT_ATOMS: atom_id res chain seq x y z
N MET A 1 6.79 -31.80 0.77
CA MET A 1 7.26 -31.26 -0.53
C MET A 1 6.55 -29.92 -0.72
N SER A 2 7.34 -28.86 -0.87
CA SER A 2 7.03 -27.46 -0.59
C SER A 2 5.95 -26.80 -1.44
N ASP A 3 5.07 -26.04 -0.77
CA ASP A 3 4.04 -25.19 -1.39
C ASP A 3 4.36 -23.67 -1.23
N LYS A 4 5.65 -23.31 -1.22
CA LYS A 4 6.15 -21.97 -0.80
C LYS A 4 6.55 -21.02 -1.95
N LYS A 5 5.94 -21.08 -3.14
CA LYS A 5 6.37 -20.22 -4.28
C LYS A 5 5.29 -19.44 -5.04
N ALA A 6 4.03 -19.44 -4.61
CA ALA A 6 2.94 -18.83 -5.40
C ALA A 6 2.71 -17.33 -5.12
N GLU A 7 2.78 -16.86 -3.87
CA GLU A 7 2.47 -15.46 -3.52
C GLU A 7 3.31 -14.39 -4.23
N PRO A 8 4.66 -14.49 -4.33
CA PRO A 8 5.44 -13.48 -5.04
C PRO A 8 5.18 -13.45 -6.55
N ALA A 9 4.62 -14.51 -7.13
CA ALA A 9 4.24 -14.55 -8.54
C ALA A 9 2.93 -13.79 -8.78
N VAL A 10 1.94 -13.95 -7.90
CA VAL A 10 0.64 -13.27 -8.00
C VAL A 10 0.80 -11.76 -7.86
N TYR A 11 1.59 -11.27 -6.89
CA TYR A 11 1.83 -9.82 -6.74
C TYR A 11 2.61 -9.23 -7.91
N ARG A 12 3.57 -9.98 -8.48
CA ARG A 12 4.28 -9.56 -9.69
C ARG A 12 3.36 -9.48 -10.89
N GLN A 13 2.49 -10.48 -11.05
CA GLN A 13 1.50 -10.53 -12.12
C GLN A 13 0.52 -9.36 -12.02
N LEU A 14 -0.06 -9.13 -10.83
CA LEU A 14 -0.96 -8.00 -10.60
C LEU A 14 -0.26 -6.65 -10.86
N SER A 15 1.01 -6.52 -10.46
CA SER A 15 1.81 -5.31 -10.74
C SER A 15 2.12 -5.11 -12.23
N ALA A 16 2.21 -6.20 -12.98
CA ALA A 16 2.46 -6.19 -14.42
C ALA A 16 1.17 -5.83 -15.16
N ASP A 17 0.04 -6.39 -14.73
CA ASP A 17 -1.28 -6.12 -15.29
C ASP A 17 -1.70 -4.67 -15.03
N MET A 18 -1.46 -4.14 -13.81
CA MET A 18 -1.70 -2.71 -13.53
C MET A 18 -0.81 -1.78 -14.36
N ARG A 19 0.48 -2.09 -14.50
CA ARG A 19 1.39 -1.31 -15.36
C ARG A 19 0.97 -1.35 -16.81
N GLN A 20 0.59 -2.53 -17.31
CA GLN A 20 0.13 -2.69 -18.68
C GLN A 20 -1.17 -1.94 -18.91
N GLY A 21 -2.16 -2.06 -18.02
CA GLY A 21 -3.42 -1.34 -18.11
C GLY A 21 -3.25 0.18 -18.13
N LEU A 22 -2.31 0.71 -17.34
CA LEU A 22 -2.00 2.14 -17.36
C LEU A 22 -1.26 2.59 -18.61
N LYS A 23 -0.33 1.77 -19.09
CA LYS A 23 0.34 1.99 -20.36
C LYS A 23 -0.63 1.95 -21.54
N ASP A 24 -1.62 1.06 -21.49
CA ASP A 24 -2.66 0.91 -22.50
C ASP A 24 -3.61 2.13 -22.48
N ILE A 25 -4.05 2.56 -21.28
CA ILE A 25 -4.84 3.80 -21.11
C ILE A 25 -4.05 4.99 -21.63
N TYR A 26 -2.77 5.10 -21.28
CA TYR A 26 -1.88 6.15 -21.75
C TYR A 26 -1.70 6.13 -23.27
N GLN A 27 -1.49 4.96 -23.88
CA GLN A 27 -1.35 4.82 -25.34
C GLN A 27 -2.65 5.14 -26.07
N GLN A 28 -3.80 4.68 -25.59
CA GLN A 28 -5.09 5.01 -26.19
C GLN A 28 -5.35 6.51 -26.14
N ILE A 29 -5.02 7.14 -25.01
CA ILE A 29 -5.14 8.58 -24.81
C ILE A 29 -4.14 9.37 -25.66
N SER A 30 -2.87 8.98 -25.73
CA SER A 30 -1.85 9.69 -26.52
C SER A 30 -2.07 9.50 -28.02
N THR A 31 -2.74 8.43 -28.43
CA THR A 31 -3.13 8.23 -29.83
C THR A 31 -4.33 9.12 -30.18
N ALA A 32 -5.23 9.36 -29.22
CA ALA A 32 -6.35 10.29 -29.36
C ALA A 32 -5.94 11.78 -29.28
N SER A 33 -4.96 12.11 -28.44
CA SER A 33 -4.40 13.46 -28.27
C SER A 33 -2.98 13.47 -28.86
N GLN A 34 -2.79 14.06 -30.04
CA GLN A 34 -1.48 14.23 -30.70
C GLN A 34 -0.55 15.23 -29.95
N SER A 35 -0.38 15.08 -28.63
CA SER A 35 0.34 16.02 -27.78
C SER A 35 1.43 15.34 -26.94
N LYS A 36 2.42 16.16 -26.58
CA LYS A 36 3.70 15.76 -25.97
C LYS A 36 3.49 15.02 -24.64
N PRO A 37 4.16 13.88 -24.42
CA PRO A 37 4.05 13.08 -23.18
C PRO A 37 4.17 13.94 -21.92
N LEU A 38 3.18 13.85 -21.01
CA LEU A 38 3.47 13.94 -19.58
C LEU A 38 4.50 12.84 -19.29
N THR A 39 5.60 13.18 -18.62
CA THR A 39 6.79 12.31 -18.55
C THR A 39 6.47 10.95 -17.92
N ASP A 40 6.36 9.94 -18.79
CA ASP A 40 6.28 8.49 -18.53
C ASP A 40 7.14 8.06 -17.32
N ALA A 41 8.30 8.72 -17.16
CA ALA A 41 9.28 8.48 -16.10
C ALA A 41 8.78 8.74 -14.67
N ASP A 42 7.92 9.73 -14.43
CA ASP A 42 7.52 10.11 -13.06
C ASP A 42 6.44 9.17 -12.49
N THR A 43 5.49 8.77 -13.34
CA THR A 43 4.44 7.81 -12.96
C THR A 43 5.01 6.41 -12.79
N ASP A 44 5.90 5.97 -13.70
CA ASP A 44 6.60 4.70 -13.57
C ASP A 44 7.48 4.65 -12.31
N ALA A 45 8.15 5.76 -11.96
CA ALA A 45 8.91 5.86 -10.72
C ALA A 45 8.03 5.69 -9.48
N LEU A 46 6.86 6.33 -9.43
CA LEU A 46 5.91 6.18 -8.32
C LEU A 46 5.39 4.74 -8.19
N PHE A 47 5.13 4.07 -9.32
CA PHE A 47 4.75 2.66 -9.33
C PHE A 47 5.83 1.73 -8.81
N HIS A 48 7.07 1.94 -9.28
CA HIS A 48 8.21 1.18 -8.82
C HIS A 48 8.46 1.39 -7.33
N GLU A 49 8.36 2.63 -6.85
CA GLU A 49 8.49 2.95 -5.44
C GLU A 49 7.40 2.26 -4.61
N ALA A 50 6.12 2.38 -5.00
CA ALA A 50 5.01 1.74 -4.29
C ALA A 50 5.17 0.22 -4.22
N THR A 51 5.59 -0.40 -5.33
CA THR A 51 5.84 -1.86 -5.39
C THR A 51 6.99 -2.26 -4.48
N ALA A 52 8.09 -1.50 -4.48
CA ALA A 52 9.24 -1.76 -3.62
C ALA A 52 8.88 -1.62 -2.13
N GLN A 53 8.08 -0.60 -1.77
CA GLN A 53 7.62 -0.42 -0.40
C GLN A 53 6.73 -1.57 0.07
N LEU A 54 5.79 -2.05 -0.77
CA LEU A 54 4.96 -3.21 -0.44
C LEU A 54 5.77 -4.50 -0.28
N ALA A 55 6.77 -4.73 -1.13
CA ALA A 55 7.66 -5.88 -1.01
C ALA A 55 8.45 -5.86 0.31
N GLU A 56 8.94 -4.68 0.72
CA GLU A 56 9.63 -4.51 2.00
C GLU A 56 8.69 -4.70 3.19
N VAL A 57 7.43 -4.26 3.09
CA VAL A 57 6.40 -4.54 4.10
C VAL A 57 6.20 -6.04 4.27
N LEU A 58 6.00 -6.78 3.17
CA LEU A 58 5.82 -8.24 3.22
C LEU A 58 7.02 -8.92 3.88
N LYS A 59 8.24 -8.58 3.45
CA LYS A 59 9.46 -9.13 4.03
C LYS A 59 9.60 -8.84 5.53
N ALA A 60 9.34 -7.61 5.94
CA ALA A 60 9.40 -7.21 7.35
C ALA A 60 8.34 -7.96 8.18
N THR A 61 7.12 -8.10 7.65
CA THR A 61 6.04 -8.83 8.31
C THR A 61 6.36 -10.31 8.47
N GLU A 62 6.86 -10.97 7.42
CA GLU A 62 7.25 -12.38 7.49
C GLU A 62 8.38 -12.61 8.50
N SER A 63 9.42 -11.78 8.45
CA SER A 63 10.56 -11.88 9.38
C SER A 63 10.12 -11.69 10.83
N ALA A 64 9.30 -10.67 11.11
CA ALA A 64 8.82 -10.42 12.46
C ALA A 64 7.91 -11.54 12.95
N THR A 65 6.98 -12.02 12.12
CA THR A 65 6.11 -13.15 12.46
C THR A 65 6.91 -14.41 12.74
N MET A 66 7.94 -14.72 11.95
CA MET A 66 8.79 -15.89 12.19
C MET A 66 9.55 -15.77 13.52
N SER A 67 10.13 -14.61 13.83
CA SER A 67 10.77 -14.37 15.13
C SER A 67 9.79 -14.48 16.30
N ILE A 68 8.56 -13.97 16.15
CA ILE A 68 7.51 -14.10 17.17
C ILE A 68 7.16 -15.57 17.39
N MET A 69 6.98 -16.34 16.31
CA MET A 69 6.68 -17.77 16.40
C MET A 69 7.79 -18.54 17.13
N GLU A 70 9.06 -18.30 16.79
CA GLU A 70 10.20 -18.95 17.45
C GLU A 70 10.25 -18.66 18.97
N VAL A 71 9.92 -17.43 19.38
CA VAL A 71 9.85 -17.08 20.81
C VAL A 71 8.67 -17.78 21.49
N VAL A 72 7.50 -17.78 20.86
CA VAL A 72 6.29 -18.41 21.40
C VAL A 72 6.45 -19.93 21.52
N GLU A 73 7.05 -20.60 20.53
CA GLU A 73 7.35 -22.04 20.59
C GLU A 73 8.28 -22.36 21.77
N ARG A 74 9.37 -21.60 21.93
CA ARG A 74 10.28 -21.74 23.08
C ARG A 74 9.56 -21.50 24.41
N HIS A 75 8.66 -20.52 24.47
CA HIS A 75 7.83 -20.27 25.65
C HIS A 75 6.96 -21.46 26.02
N LEU A 76 6.32 -22.11 25.04
CA LEU A 76 5.48 -23.29 25.28
C LEU A 76 6.32 -24.44 25.88
N ASP A 77 7.51 -24.68 25.33
CA ASP A 77 8.43 -25.71 25.83
C ASP A 77 8.93 -25.41 27.26
N LEU A 78 9.29 -24.16 27.53
CA LEU A 78 9.74 -23.72 28.86
C LEU A 78 8.60 -23.76 29.87
N GLN A 79 7.37 -23.43 29.46
CA GLN A 79 6.19 -23.50 30.31
C GLN A 79 5.89 -24.95 30.70
N ALA A 80 5.95 -25.89 29.75
CA ALA A 80 5.75 -27.31 30.02
C ALA A 80 6.82 -27.84 30.99
N GLN A 81 8.11 -27.52 30.75
CA GLN A 81 9.20 -27.88 31.67
C GLN A 81 9.00 -27.28 33.07
N ASN A 82 8.58 -26.02 33.16
CA ASN A 82 8.34 -25.35 34.43
C ASN A 82 7.17 -25.97 35.19
N ALA A 83 6.14 -26.47 34.52
CA ALA A 83 5.03 -27.17 35.17
C ALA A 83 5.50 -28.45 35.90
N GLU A 84 6.39 -29.23 35.26
CA GLU A 84 7.00 -30.42 35.88
C GLU A 84 7.89 -30.04 37.08
N LEU A 85 8.72 -29.00 36.92
CA LEU A 85 9.58 -28.51 38.00
C LEU A 85 8.76 -27.98 39.19
N LEU A 86 7.67 -27.26 38.93
CA LEU A 86 6.75 -26.77 39.95
C LEU A 86 6.03 -27.90 40.68
N ALA A 87 5.69 -29.00 40.01
CA ALA A 87 5.12 -30.18 40.67
C ALA A 87 6.10 -30.77 41.68
N ALA A 88 7.36 -30.97 41.31
CA ALA A 88 8.40 -31.45 42.23
C ALA A 88 8.64 -30.49 43.42
N VAL A 89 8.54 -29.18 43.19
CA VAL A 89 8.62 -28.18 44.27
C VAL A 89 7.43 -28.31 45.22
N ARG A 90 6.21 -28.46 44.70
CA ARG A 90 4.99 -28.62 45.51
C ARG A 90 5.00 -29.90 46.34
N GLU A 91 5.59 -30.97 45.82
CA GLU A 91 5.74 -32.26 46.51
C GLU A 91 6.90 -32.27 47.52
N GLY A 92 7.73 -31.21 47.55
CA GLY A 92 8.91 -31.14 48.40
C GLY A 92 10.05 -32.07 47.96
N THR A 93 10.01 -32.56 46.72
CA THR A 93 10.98 -33.50 46.14
C THR A 93 12.00 -32.83 45.21
N ALA A 94 11.85 -31.53 44.96
CA ALA A 94 12.74 -30.78 44.08
C ALA A 94 14.18 -30.69 44.62
N SER A 95 15.13 -31.02 43.75
CA SER A 95 16.56 -30.79 43.97
C SER A 95 16.93 -29.31 43.77
N GLN A 96 18.05 -28.89 44.35
CA GLN A 96 18.62 -27.55 44.13
C GLN A 96 18.87 -27.25 42.64
N GLY A 97 19.26 -28.27 41.86
CA GLY A 97 19.43 -28.12 40.41
C GLY A 97 18.12 -27.85 39.67
N GLN A 98 17.00 -28.44 40.12
CA GLN A 98 15.67 -28.19 39.55
C GLN A 98 15.17 -26.79 39.89
N ILE A 99 15.40 -26.32 41.12
CA ILE A 99 15.06 -24.96 41.54
C ILE A 99 15.84 -23.92 40.72
N ALA A 100 17.16 -24.09 40.58
CA ALA A 100 17.99 -23.20 39.77
C ALA A 100 17.57 -23.20 38.29
N ARG A 101 17.13 -24.34 37.76
CA ARG A 101 16.61 -24.43 36.38
C ARG A 101 15.28 -23.72 36.21
N LEU A 102 14.38 -23.81 37.20
CA LEU A 102 13.11 -23.09 37.22
C LEU A 102 13.34 -21.57 37.21
N GLU A 103 14.27 -21.07 38.04
CA GLU A 103 14.65 -19.66 38.07
C GLU A 103 15.21 -19.19 36.72
N LYS A 104 16.12 -19.98 36.13
CA LYS A 104 16.70 -19.69 34.81
C LYS A 104 15.64 -19.65 33.71
N ASN A 105 14.72 -20.62 33.70
CA ASN A 105 13.63 -20.66 32.72
C ASN A 105 12.72 -19.44 32.89
N ASN A 106 12.41 -19.03 34.12
CA ASN A 106 11.60 -17.84 34.37
C ASN A 106 12.29 -16.54 33.91
N ALA A 107 13.60 -16.42 34.13
CA ALA A 107 14.37 -15.28 33.60
C ALA A 107 14.35 -15.24 32.06
N LEU A 108 14.56 -16.40 31.42
CA LEU A 108 14.53 -16.51 29.96
C LEU A 108 13.15 -16.13 29.38
N LEU A 109 12.06 -16.59 30.00
CA LEU A 109 10.70 -16.18 29.62
C LEU A 109 10.51 -14.64 29.71
N GLY A 110 11.08 -13.99 30.73
CA GLY A 110 11.02 -12.54 30.89
C GLY A 110 11.82 -11.79 29.81
N ASP A 111 13.03 -12.25 29.51
CA ASP A 111 13.88 -11.68 28.45
C ASP A 111 13.23 -11.85 27.07
N ASP A 112 12.63 -13.00 26.82
CA ASP A 112 11.93 -13.34 25.59
C ASP A 112 10.68 -12.46 25.36
N LEU A 113 9.92 -12.12 26.40
CA LEU A 113 8.81 -11.15 26.30
C LEU A 113 9.31 -9.77 25.90
N THR A 114 10.47 -9.35 26.40
CA THR A 114 11.12 -8.10 25.98
C THR A 114 11.54 -8.16 24.51
N GLY A 115 12.06 -9.31 24.09
CA GLY A 115 12.35 -9.63 22.69
C GLY A 115 11.11 -9.55 21.80
N LEU A 116 9.97 -10.10 22.24
CA LEU A 116 8.68 -10.03 21.53
C LEU A 116 8.18 -8.60 21.35
N LEU A 117 8.23 -7.78 22.41
CA LEU A 117 7.86 -6.37 22.32
C LEU A 117 8.73 -5.62 21.29
N THR A 118 10.02 -5.94 21.24
CA THR A 118 10.94 -5.39 20.25
C THR A 118 10.60 -5.90 18.85
N ALA A 119 10.35 -7.19 18.69
CA ALA A 119 9.99 -7.79 17.40
C ALA A 119 8.71 -7.16 16.84
N LEU A 120 7.70 -6.88 17.67
CA LEU A 120 6.42 -6.25 17.30
C LEU A 120 6.56 -4.78 16.86
N SER A 121 7.66 -4.09 17.19
CA SER A 121 7.89 -2.70 16.77
C SER A 121 7.94 -2.50 15.24
N PHE A 122 8.12 -3.58 14.46
CA PHE A 122 8.06 -3.54 13.00
C PHE A 122 6.73 -2.99 12.45
N GLN A 123 5.66 -3.03 13.24
CA GLN A 123 4.35 -2.49 12.86
C GLN A 123 4.41 -1.00 12.53
N ASP A 124 5.17 -0.20 13.29
CA ASP A 124 5.25 1.25 13.03
C ASP A 124 5.92 1.52 11.68
N ILE A 125 7.05 0.86 11.42
CA ILE A 125 7.78 0.95 10.16
C ILE A 125 6.89 0.48 9.00
N THR A 126 6.18 -0.62 9.19
CA THR A 126 5.26 -1.18 8.19
C THR A 126 4.11 -0.21 7.91
N GLY A 127 3.51 0.38 8.94
CA GLY A 127 2.45 1.39 8.79
C GLY A 127 2.92 2.63 8.04
N GLN A 128 4.14 3.11 8.30
CA GLN A 128 4.73 4.22 7.55
C GLN A 128 4.95 3.88 6.06
N ARG A 129 5.41 2.67 5.76
CA ARG A 129 5.60 2.21 4.38
C ARG A 129 4.27 2.10 3.63
N ILE A 130 3.23 1.55 4.27
CA ILE A 130 1.87 1.49 3.70
C ILE A 130 1.35 2.90 3.40
N LYS A 131 1.54 3.87 4.30
CA LYS A 131 1.16 5.27 4.05
C LYS A 131 1.84 5.85 2.81
N ARG A 132 3.11 5.53 2.56
CA ARG A 132 3.84 5.97 1.35
C ARG A 132 3.24 5.35 0.10
N VAL A 133 2.92 4.05 0.13
CA VAL A 133 2.24 3.34 -0.96
C VAL A 133 0.89 3.98 -1.28
N VAL A 134 0.06 4.20 -0.27
CA VAL A 134 -1.26 4.86 -0.43
C VAL A 134 -1.09 6.25 -1.04
N THR A 135 -0.10 7.01 -0.59
CA THR A 135 0.18 8.34 -1.15
C THR A 135 0.61 8.27 -2.62
N ALA A 136 1.44 7.29 -3.00
CA ALA A 136 1.84 7.09 -4.39
C ALA A 136 0.65 6.68 -5.27
N LEU A 137 -0.20 5.77 -4.79
CA LEU A 137 -1.41 5.34 -5.50
C LEU A 137 -2.40 6.50 -5.69
N ASN A 138 -2.61 7.34 -4.66
CA ASN A 138 -3.46 8.53 -4.78
C ASN A 138 -2.91 9.52 -5.83
N LYS A 139 -1.58 9.65 -5.94
CA LYS A 139 -0.97 10.51 -6.99
C LYS A 139 -1.20 9.95 -8.38
N ILE A 140 -1.00 8.64 -8.54
CA ILE A 140 -1.26 7.93 -9.79
C ILE A 140 -2.73 8.08 -10.20
N GLU A 141 -3.67 7.81 -9.28
CA GLU A 141 -5.11 7.95 -9.50
C GLU A 141 -5.44 9.35 -10.01
N ASN A 142 -4.88 10.39 -9.38
CA ASN A 142 -5.06 11.77 -9.83
C ASN A 142 -4.53 11.99 -11.25
N THR A 143 -3.32 11.51 -11.55
CA THR A 143 -2.73 11.65 -12.88
C THR A 143 -3.61 10.99 -13.94
N VAL A 144 -4.17 9.81 -13.65
CA VAL A 144 -5.03 9.07 -14.58
C VAL A 144 -6.36 9.78 -14.80
N VAL A 145 -6.99 10.26 -13.73
CA VAL A 145 -8.23 11.03 -13.79
C VAL A 145 -8.02 12.30 -14.61
N GLU A 146 -6.96 13.05 -14.34
CA GLU A 146 -6.63 14.26 -15.09
C GLU A 146 -6.34 13.98 -16.57
N LEU A 147 -5.66 12.88 -16.86
CA LEU A 147 -5.39 12.43 -18.21
C LEU A 147 -6.69 12.06 -18.94
N TYR A 148 -7.60 11.33 -18.28
CA TYR A 148 -8.91 10.99 -18.84
C TYR A 148 -9.76 12.24 -19.13
N ILE A 149 -9.83 13.16 -18.16
CA ILE A 149 -10.59 14.42 -18.31
C ILE A 149 -10.02 15.27 -19.44
N SER A 150 -8.70 15.51 -19.45
CA SER A 150 -8.06 16.32 -20.49
C SER A 150 -8.25 15.72 -21.88
N SER A 151 -8.22 14.40 -22.00
CA SER A 151 -8.41 13.71 -23.28
C SER A 151 -9.86 13.77 -23.76
N GLY A 152 -10.82 13.54 -22.86
CA GLY A 152 -12.24 13.70 -23.17
C GLY A 152 -12.56 15.12 -23.63
N LEU A 153 -11.99 16.14 -22.98
CA LEU A 153 -12.16 17.55 -23.37
C LEU A 153 -11.53 17.88 -24.73
N ILE A 154 -10.35 17.33 -25.02
CA ILE A 154 -9.69 17.53 -26.32
C ILE A 154 -10.50 16.87 -27.43
N MET A 155 -11.02 15.65 -27.22
CA MET A 155 -11.84 14.92 -28.19
C MET A 155 -13.16 15.64 -28.44
N ASP A 156 -13.89 16.03 -27.40
CA ASP A 156 -15.16 16.76 -27.50
C ASP A 156 -14.99 18.13 -28.18
N GLY A 157 -13.92 18.86 -27.86
CA GLY A 157 -13.61 20.13 -28.51
C GLY A 157 -13.23 19.98 -29.99
N ALA A 158 -12.53 18.91 -30.36
CA ALA A 158 -12.20 18.59 -31.75
C ALA A 158 -13.43 18.14 -32.57
N GLU A 159 -14.39 17.45 -31.94
CA GLU A 159 -15.67 17.08 -32.57
C GLU A 159 -16.60 18.28 -32.77
N LYS A 160 -16.67 19.19 -31.79
CA LYS A 160 -17.54 20.39 -31.83
C LYS A 160 -16.99 21.50 -32.74
N ASP A 161 -15.69 21.65 -32.84
CA ASP A 161 -15.05 22.64 -33.72
C ASP A 161 -13.79 22.07 -34.40
N PRO A 162 -13.94 21.41 -35.57
CA PRO A 162 -12.83 20.77 -36.29
C PRO A 162 -11.74 21.73 -36.78
N ASN A 163 -12.01 23.04 -36.81
CA ASN A 163 -11.05 24.06 -37.25
C ASN A 163 -10.30 24.71 -36.08
N LYS A 164 -10.66 24.38 -34.83
CA LYS A 164 -10.03 24.92 -33.64
C LYS A 164 -8.63 24.36 -33.50
N ASP A 165 -7.67 25.25 -33.27
CA ASP A 165 -6.27 24.84 -33.18
C ASP A 165 -6.01 23.96 -31.95
N THR A 166 -5.11 22.99 -32.13
CA THR A 166 -4.78 21.97 -31.11
C THR A 166 -4.22 22.62 -29.84
N GLU A 167 -3.51 23.75 -29.94
CA GLU A 167 -2.96 24.47 -28.81
C GLU A 167 -4.04 25.15 -27.96
N SER A 168 -5.12 25.62 -28.61
CA SER A 168 -6.29 26.20 -27.94
C SER A 168 -7.07 25.13 -27.17
N LEU A 169 -7.31 23.97 -27.78
CA LEU A 169 -7.97 22.83 -27.14
C LEU A 169 -7.21 22.32 -25.92
N GLN A 170 -5.87 22.24 -26.01
CA GLN A 170 -5.02 21.88 -24.86
C GLN A 170 -5.07 22.91 -23.74
N THR A 171 -5.12 24.20 -24.07
CA THR A 171 -5.17 25.27 -23.08
C THR A 171 -6.50 25.23 -22.31
N GLU A 172 -7.60 24.97 -23.00
CA GLU A 172 -8.92 24.81 -22.39
C GLU A 172 -9.00 23.55 -21.51
N ALA A 173 -8.51 22.42 -22.00
CA ALA A 173 -8.43 21.18 -21.23
C ALA A 173 -7.57 21.33 -19.96
N ARG A 174 -6.42 22.00 -20.05
CA ARG A 174 -5.56 22.28 -18.88
C ARG A 174 -6.27 23.14 -17.85
N LYS A 175 -6.98 24.18 -18.29
CA LYS A 175 -7.71 25.08 -17.40
C LYS A 175 -8.85 24.35 -16.67
N ALA A 176 -9.61 23.53 -17.37
CA ALA A 176 -10.67 22.71 -16.78
C ALA A 176 -10.12 21.68 -15.77
N VAL A 177 -8.98 21.04 -16.07
CA VAL A 177 -8.29 20.15 -15.13
C VAL A 177 -7.80 20.90 -13.88
N GLU A 178 -7.33 22.13 -14.04
CA GLU A 178 -6.88 22.97 -12.91
C GLU A 178 -8.05 23.41 -12.03
N ASP A 179 -9.18 23.77 -12.62
CA ASP A 179 -10.42 24.05 -11.90
C ASP A 179 -10.91 22.80 -11.15
N PHE A 180 -10.89 21.62 -11.80
CA PHE A 180 -11.22 20.34 -11.16
C PHE A 180 -10.32 20.05 -9.94
N ARG A 181 -9.00 20.27 -10.06
CA ARG A 181 -8.05 20.14 -8.94
C ARG A 181 -8.41 21.04 -7.77
N GLN A 182 -8.82 22.28 -8.03
CA GLN A 182 -9.19 23.23 -6.97
C GLN A 182 -10.49 22.83 -6.26
N HIS A 183 -11.48 22.32 -7.00
CA HIS A 183 -12.73 21.82 -6.42
C HIS A 183 -12.49 20.57 -5.56
N ARG A 184 -11.62 19.65 -6.01
CA ARG A 184 -11.26 18.45 -5.26
C ARG A 184 -10.56 18.75 -3.93
N LYS A 185 -9.60 19.68 -3.93
CA LYS A 185 -8.91 20.11 -2.69
C LYS A 185 -9.84 20.76 -1.66
N LYS A 186 -10.93 21.40 -2.10
CA LYS A 186 -11.94 21.97 -1.19
C LYS A 186 -12.87 20.88 -0.61
N ALA A 187 -13.15 19.82 -1.36
CA ALA A 187 -13.93 18.67 -0.88
C ALA A 187 -13.16 17.81 0.14
N ASP A 188 -11.83 17.70 -0.01
CA ASP A 188 -10.91 16.98 0.90
C ASP A 188 -10.72 17.68 2.27
N GLY A 189 -11.35 18.84 2.47
CA GLY A 189 -11.19 19.67 3.68
C GLY A 189 -11.87 19.13 4.94
N LEU A 190 -12.82 18.18 4.86
CA LEU A 190 -13.59 17.72 6.01
C LEU A 190 -14.16 16.30 5.81
N LYS A 191 -13.40 15.24 6.13
CA LYS A 191 -13.84 14.08 6.94
C LYS A 191 -12.74 13.04 7.07
N GLY A 192 -12.76 12.35 8.21
CA GLY A 192 -11.76 11.38 8.65
C GLY A 192 -11.70 10.07 7.85
N PRO A 193 -11.07 9.02 8.40
CA PRO A 193 -10.55 7.87 7.67
C PRO A 193 -11.65 6.88 7.29
N ASP A 194 -12.52 7.23 6.36
CA ASP A 194 -13.46 6.30 5.75
C ASP A 194 -13.57 6.61 4.24
N GLY A 195 -13.17 5.65 3.41
CA GLY A 195 -13.59 5.55 1.99
C GLY A 195 -12.85 6.44 0.99
N ASN A 196 -11.52 6.31 0.89
CA ASN A 196 -10.74 6.91 -0.20
C ASN A 196 -11.02 6.22 -1.55
N GLY A 197 -11.73 6.93 -2.41
CA GLY A 197 -11.76 6.80 -3.87
C GLY A 197 -12.40 8.06 -4.44
N VAL A 198 -12.11 8.42 -5.69
CA VAL A 198 -12.77 9.56 -6.37
C VAL A 198 -14.28 9.48 -6.13
N SER A 199 -14.86 10.49 -5.48
CA SER A 199 -16.30 10.50 -5.24
C SER A 199 -17.01 10.52 -6.59
N GLN A 200 -17.76 9.46 -6.90
CA GLN A 200 -18.56 9.32 -8.12
C GLN A 200 -19.39 10.59 -8.39
N SER A 201 -19.92 11.21 -7.35
CA SER A 201 -20.65 12.48 -7.44
C SER A 201 -19.85 13.64 -8.03
N ALA A 202 -18.54 13.72 -7.77
CA ALA A 202 -17.68 14.76 -8.35
C ALA A 202 -17.35 14.49 -9.82
N ILE A 203 -17.41 13.22 -10.25
CA ILE A 203 -17.29 12.84 -11.66
C ILE A 203 -18.61 13.19 -12.36
N ASP A 204 -19.75 12.83 -11.77
CA ASP A 204 -21.09 13.06 -12.32
C ASP A 204 -21.41 14.56 -12.45
N ASP A 205 -21.06 15.37 -11.44
CA ASP A 205 -21.23 16.82 -11.48
C ASP A 205 -20.39 17.47 -12.58
N MET A 206 -19.22 16.90 -12.86
CA MET A 206 -18.30 17.40 -13.89
C MET A 206 -18.76 17.01 -15.29
N LEU A 207 -19.21 15.77 -15.49
CA LEU A 207 -19.83 15.33 -16.74
C LEU A 207 -21.07 16.18 -17.08
N SER A 208 -21.90 16.44 -16.07
CA SER A 208 -23.08 17.30 -16.21
C SER A 208 -22.72 18.74 -16.61
N GLN A 209 -21.64 19.31 -16.07
CA GLN A 209 -21.19 20.66 -16.44
C GLN A 209 -20.59 20.73 -17.85
N LEU A 210 -20.14 19.61 -18.41
CA LEU A 210 -19.60 19.51 -19.76
C LEU A 210 -20.66 19.12 -20.82
N GLY A 211 -21.91 18.90 -20.40
CA GLY A 211 -23.02 18.55 -21.29
C GLY A 211 -23.03 17.09 -21.74
N MET A 212 -22.43 16.18 -20.95
CA MET A 212 -22.54 14.73 -21.08
C MET A 212 -23.42 14.14 -19.98
#